data_AF-A0A3L7N6V5-F1
#
_entry.id   AF-A0A3L7N6V5-F1
#
_cell.length_a   1.000
_cell.length_b   1.000
_cell.length_c   1.000
_cell.angle_alpha   90.00
_cell.angle_beta   90.00
_cell.angle_gamma   90.00
#
_symmetry.space_group_name_H-M   'P 1'
#
loop_
_entity.id
_entity.type
_entity.pdbx_description
1 polymer ?
#
loop_
_entity_poly.entity_id
_entity_poly.type
_entity_poly.pdbx_seq_one_letter_code
_entity_poly.pdbx_strand_id
1 'polypeptide(L)'
;MSSNSSAIAIPFTPACRSKSAWVTLFIVFALGLALDLTTKSWAFRCVTDEPVELSYDDIAGNPSYRLPFHTGVKVLPWDLLDLRLVLNHGAVFGLGQQKRVVFIAFTIIAVTAAMWIFGWWTDAKNRVAHIGIGLVLAGGIGDLYDRLAYGAVRDFLFMTPRWHLPFGFHWPGGSTELFPWIFNGADMMLLLGMAILLINAQRQEAAPKAEKDSEAPPASIQ
;
A
#
# COMPACT_ATOMS: atom_id res chain seq x y z
N MET A 1 31.26 -26.97 -37.03
CA MET A 1 30.04 -27.44 -36.34
C MET A 1 29.78 -26.50 -35.18
N SER A 2 29.06 -25.39 -35.40
CA SER A 2 28.63 -24.51 -34.31
C SER A 2 27.33 -25.08 -33.74
N SER A 3 27.38 -25.58 -32.52
CA SER A 3 26.17 -25.96 -31.79
C SER A 3 25.41 -24.69 -31.43
N ASN A 4 24.33 -24.40 -32.16
CA ASN A 4 23.31 -23.46 -31.71
C ASN A 4 22.65 -24.06 -30.47
N SER A 5 23.10 -23.65 -29.29
CA SER A 5 22.33 -23.82 -28.06
C SER A 5 21.14 -22.88 -28.15
N SER A 6 20.05 -23.36 -28.73
CA SER A 6 18.75 -22.70 -28.67
C SER A 6 18.33 -22.63 -27.20
N ALA A 7 18.50 -21.46 -26.58
CA ALA A 7 17.92 -21.18 -25.28
C ALA A 7 16.42 -21.50 -25.36
N ILE A 8 15.97 -22.49 -24.59
CA ILE A 8 14.55 -22.86 -24.53
C ILE A 8 13.84 -21.68 -23.87
N ALA A 9 13.26 -20.81 -24.68
CA ALA A 9 12.39 -19.74 -24.22
C ALA A 9 11.22 -20.39 -23.47
N ILE A 10 11.20 -20.23 -22.15
CA ILE A 10 10.12 -20.75 -21.31
C ILE A 10 8.83 -20.02 -21.74
N PRO A 11 7.78 -20.73 -22.17
CA PRO A 11 6.57 -20.08 -22.66
C PRO A 11 5.87 -19.34 -21.51
N PHE A 12 5.48 -18.10 -21.78
CA PHE A 12 4.66 -17.30 -20.87
C PHE A 12 3.37 -18.06 -20.53
N THR A 13 3.10 -18.20 -19.23
CA THR A 13 1.88 -18.82 -18.74
C THR A 13 1.11 -17.79 -17.92
N PRO A 14 -0.09 -17.35 -18.34
CA PRO A 14 -0.88 -16.41 -17.56
C PRO A 14 -1.15 -16.91 -16.14
N ALA A 15 -0.96 -16.05 -15.14
CA ALA A 15 -1.13 -16.44 -13.74
C ALA A 15 -2.54 -16.90 -13.40
N CYS A 16 -3.58 -16.44 -14.11
CA CYS A 16 -4.96 -16.89 -13.93
C CYS A 16 -5.13 -18.41 -14.09
N ARG A 17 -4.25 -19.08 -14.86
CA ARG A 17 -4.25 -20.54 -15.08
C ARG A 17 -3.43 -21.32 -14.06
N SER A 18 -2.74 -20.64 -13.14
CA SER A 18 -1.81 -21.27 -12.19
C SER A 18 -2.39 -21.28 -10.77
N LYS A 19 -2.60 -22.49 -10.23
CA LYS A 19 -3.02 -22.66 -8.82
C LYS A 19 -2.00 -22.07 -7.86
N SER A 20 -0.70 -22.24 -8.12
CA SER A 20 0.36 -21.71 -7.24
C SER A 20 0.37 -20.18 -7.21
N ALA A 21 0.04 -19.52 -8.32
CA ALA A 21 -0.05 -18.06 -8.39
C ALA A 21 -1.22 -17.55 -7.53
N TRP A 22 -2.39 -18.17 -7.69
CA TRP A 22 -3.57 -17.86 -6.88
C TRP A 22 -3.35 -18.10 -5.38
N VAL A 23 -2.70 -19.21 -5.02
CA VAL A 23 -2.37 -19.50 -3.61
C VAL A 23 -1.44 -18.43 -3.03
N THR A 24 -0.41 -18.01 -3.78
CA THR A 24 0.51 -16.95 -3.34
C THR A 24 -0.24 -15.63 -3.14
N LEU A 25 -1.04 -15.22 -4.14
CA LEU A 25 -1.85 -14.01 -4.08
C LEU A 25 -2.80 -14.04 -2.87
N PHE A 26 -3.54 -15.13 -2.70
CA PHE A 26 -4.54 -15.27 -1.64
C PHE A 26 -3.92 -15.26 -0.25
N ILE A 27 -2.80 -15.97 -0.03
CA ILE A 27 -2.13 -16.00 1.27
C ILE A 27 -1.65 -14.60 1.64
N VAL A 28 -0.97 -13.90 0.71
CA VAL A 28 -0.48 -12.54 0.96
C VAL A 28 -1.64 -11.58 1.22
N PHE A 29 -2.69 -11.66 0.41
CA PHE A 29 -3.89 -10.86 0.58
C PHE A 29 -4.56 -11.10 1.95
N ALA A 30 -4.82 -12.35 2.30
CA ALA A 30 -5.55 -12.70 3.53
C ALA A 30 -4.75 -12.34 4.79
N LEU A 31 -3.44 -12.62 4.81
CA LEU A 31 -2.58 -12.27 5.93
C LEU A 31 -2.45 -10.75 6.07
N GLY A 32 -2.24 -10.03 4.96
CA GLY A 32 -2.15 -8.58 4.97
C GLY A 32 -3.44 -7.92 5.45
N LEU A 33 -4.58 -8.34 4.90
CA LEU A 33 -5.89 -7.81 5.29
C LEU A 33 -6.20 -8.09 6.77
N ALA A 34 -5.91 -9.31 7.24
CA ALA A 34 -6.08 -9.65 8.65
C ALA A 34 -5.19 -8.77 9.53
N LEU A 35 -3.91 -8.57 9.16
CA LEU A 35 -3.00 -7.72 9.90
C LEU A 35 -3.50 -6.27 9.98
N ASP A 36 -3.95 -5.67 8.88
CA ASP A 36 -4.48 -4.30 8.88
C ASP A 36 -5.72 -4.17 9.76
N LEU A 37 -6.73 -5.01 9.53
CA LEU A 37 -8.00 -4.90 10.27
C LEU A 37 -7.83 -5.19 11.76
N THR A 38 -6.96 -6.14 12.12
CA THR A 38 -6.67 -6.45 13.53
C THR A 38 -5.88 -5.35 14.20
N THR A 39 -4.85 -4.79 13.56
CA THR A 39 -4.05 -3.70 14.13
C THR A 39 -4.86 -2.42 14.29
N LYS A 40 -5.71 -2.06 13.32
CA LYS A 40 -6.68 -0.95 13.45
C LYS A 40 -7.66 -1.16 14.61
N SER A 41 -8.23 -2.36 14.70
CA SER A 41 -9.19 -2.68 15.76
C SER A 41 -8.54 -2.71 17.13
N TRP A 42 -7.31 -3.20 17.24
CA TRP A 42 -6.51 -3.16 18.46
C TRP A 42 -6.19 -1.71 18.86
N ALA A 43 -5.72 -0.88 17.93
CA ALA A 43 -5.35 0.49 18.21
C ALA A 43 -6.53 1.30 18.78
N PHE A 44 -7.71 1.21 18.14
CA PHE A 44 -8.90 1.95 18.58
C PHE A 44 -9.52 1.42 19.87
N ARG A 45 -9.16 0.21 20.32
CA ARG A 45 -9.62 -0.36 21.60
C ARG A 45 -8.67 -0.12 22.75
N CYS A 46 -7.37 0.03 22.48
CA CYS A 46 -6.34 -0.11 23.51
C CYS A 46 -5.38 1.09 23.64
N VAL A 47 -5.37 2.04 22.70
CA VAL A 47 -4.43 3.19 22.76
C VAL A 47 -4.94 4.29 23.69
N THR A 48 -6.25 4.39 23.87
CA THR A 48 -6.91 5.34 24.77
C THR A 48 -7.37 4.66 26.05
N ASP A 49 -7.56 5.43 27.13
CA ASP A 49 -8.02 4.92 28.43
C ASP A 49 -9.38 4.24 28.31
N GLU A 50 -10.28 4.83 27.51
CA GLU A 50 -11.58 4.26 27.15
C GLU A 50 -11.58 3.86 25.68
N PRO A 51 -12.15 2.69 25.30
CA PRO A 51 -12.25 2.27 23.90
C PRO A 51 -12.99 3.29 23.03
N VAL A 52 -12.45 3.58 21.84
CA VAL A 52 -13.10 4.45 20.87
C VAL A 52 -14.17 3.65 20.11
N GLU A 53 -15.44 3.86 20.47
CA GLU A 53 -16.57 3.34 19.72
C GLU A 53 -16.87 4.22 18.51
N LEU A 54 -16.87 3.60 17.32
CA LEU A 54 -17.15 4.27 16.06
C LEU A 54 -18.53 3.87 15.56
N SER A 55 -19.42 4.85 15.43
CA SER A 55 -20.71 4.69 14.74
C SER A 55 -20.61 5.24 13.33
N TYR A 56 -21.01 4.44 12.35
CA TYR A 56 -21.04 4.87 10.95
C TYR A 56 -21.90 6.12 10.75
N ASP A 57 -23.07 6.18 11.38
CA ASP A 57 -24.05 7.26 11.21
C ASP A 57 -23.50 8.61 11.71
N ASP A 58 -22.63 8.58 12.71
CA ASP A 58 -22.01 9.77 13.28
C ASP A 58 -20.89 10.33 12.39
N ILE A 59 -20.27 9.48 11.56
CA ILE A 59 -19.01 9.78 10.85
C ILE A 59 -19.23 9.95 9.34
N ALA A 60 -20.00 9.07 8.71
CA ALA A 60 -20.11 8.93 7.25
C ALA A 60 -20.66 10.19 6.54
N GLY A 61 -21.39 11.04 7.28
CA GLY A 61 -21.93 12.31 6.83
C GLY A 61 -21.44 13.52 7.63
N ASN A 62 -20.37 13.38 8.43
CA ASN A 62 -19.88 14.46 9.27
C ASN A 62 -18.36 14.64 9.10
N PRO A 63 -17.89 15.45 8.13
CA PRO A 63 -16.46 15.68 7.93
C PRO A 63 -15.81 16.47 9.09
N SER A 64 -16.63 17.06 9.95
CA SER A 64 -16.20 17.78 11.15
C SER A 64 -16.13 16.86 12.37
N TYR A 65 -16.53 15.60 12.26
CA TYR A 65 -16.39 14.64 13.34
C TYR A 65 -14.90 14.53 13.73
N ARG A 66 -14.65 14.57 15.03
CA ARG A 66 -13.32 14.44 15.62
C ARG A 66 -13.41 13.44 16.74
N LEU A 67 -12.40 12.59 16.84
CA LEU A 67 -12.24 11.72 17.99
C LEU A 67 -12.10 12.58 19.26
N PRO A 68 -12.59 12.10 20.42
CA PRO A 68 -12.27 12.71 21.70
C PRO A 68 -10.77 12.92 21.84
N PHE A 69 -10.39 14.03 22.47
CA PHE A 69 -8.98 14.31 22.72
C PHE A 69 -8.37 13.15 23.52
N HIS A 70 -7.24 12.67 23.04
CA HIS A 70 -6.43 11.66 23.70
C HIS A 70 -4.96 12.01 23.52
N THR A 71 -4.16 11.62 24.51
CA THR A 71 -2.72 11.73 24.39
C THR A 71 -2.19 10.58 23.55
N GLY A 72 -1.19 10.85 22.71
CA GLY A 72 -0.53 9.79 21.96
C GLY A 72 0.31 8.91 22.88
N VAL A 73 0.42 7.62 22.56
CA VAL A 73 1.23 6.67 23.33
C VAL A 73 2.58 6.50 22.64
N LYS A 74 3.68 6.81 23.34
CA LYS A 74 5.03 6.60 22.82
C LYS A 74 5.37 5.12 22.78
N VAL A 75 5.68 4.59 21.60
CA VAL A 75 5.97 3.16 21.40
C VAL A 75 7.45 2.91 21.17
N LEU A 76 8.13 3.76 20.40
CA LEU A 76 9.57 3.63 20.14
C LEU A 76 10.37 4.79 20.77
N PRO A 77 11.62 4.53 21.20
CA PRO A 77 12.52 5.56 21.73
C PRO A 77 12.89 6.61 20.66
N TRP A 78 13.54 7.69 21.12
CA TRP A 78 14.01 8.82 20.28
C TRP A 78 12.92 9.52 19.46
N ASP A 79 11.68 9.38 19.93
CA ASP A 79 10.51 9.93 19.25
C ASP A 79 10.34 9.38 17.84
N LEU A 80 10.74 8.12 17.61
CA LEU A 80 10.64 7.49 16.29
C LEU A 80 9.20 7.11 15.94
N LEU A 81 8.40 6.70 16.93
CA LEU A 81 7.01 6.27 16.72
C LEU A 81 6.16 6.50 17.96
N ASP A 82 5.08 7.25 17.78
CA ASP A 82 3.96 7.34 18.71
C ASP A 82 2.70 6.72 18.06
N LEU A 83 1.80 6.20 18.88
CA LEU A 83 0.44 5.85 18.49
C LEU A 83 -0.48 7.02 18.74
N ARG A 84 -1.20 7.47 17.71
CA ARG A 84 -2.17 8.55 17.79
C ARG A 84 -3.34 8.27 16.87
N LEU A 85 -4.53 8.17 17.43
CA LEU A 85 -5.72 7.79 16.66
C LEU A 85 -6.24 8.97 15.85
N VAL A 86 -6.49 8.73 14.57
CA VAL A 86 -7.07 9.70 13.65
C VAL A 86 -8.09 9.00 12.75
N LEU A 87 -9.19 9.69 12.47
CA LEU A 87 -10.11 9.32 11.40
C LEU A 87 -9.79 10.14 10.15
N ASN A 88 -9.35 9.45 9.12
CA ASN A 88 -8.98 10.06 7.86
C ASN A 88 -10.14 9.99 6.87
N HIS A 89 -10.79 11.14 6.69
CA HIS A 89 -11.88 11.32 5.72
C HIS A 89 -11.37 11.60 4.29
N GLY A 90 -10.05 11.65 4.07
CA GLY A 90 -9.42 11.94 2.78
C GLY A 90 -9.25 13.43 2.48
N ALA A 91 -8.90 14.24 3.49
CA ALA A 91 -8.93 15.71 3.45
C ALA A 91 -7.77 16.41 2.69
N VAL A 92 -6.87 15.67 2.02
CA VAL A 92 -5.66 16.25 1.39
C VAL A 92 -5.96 17.28 0.28
N PHE A 93 -7.22 17.45 -0.15
CA PHE A 93 -7.62 18.43 -1.19
C PHE A 93 -8.80 19.35 -0.84
N GLY A 94 -9.08 19.59 0.45
CA GLY A 94 -9.92 20.73 0.88
C GLY A 94 -11.40 20.76 0.44
N LEU A 95 -11.97 19.68 -0.09
CA LEU A 95 -13.38 19.60 -0.52
C LEU A 95 -14.06 18.37 0.11
N GLY A 96 -14.98 18.61 1.04
CA GLY A 96 -15.64 17.59 1.87
C GLY A 96 -16.64 16.66 1.15
N GLN A 97 -17.00 15.57 1.83
CA GLN A 97 -17.97 14.50 1.53
C GLN A 97 -17.95 13.82 0.15
N GLN A 98 -17.88 14.56 -0.96
CA GLN A 98 -17.81 14.00 -2.32
C GLN A 98 -16.59 13.09 -2.52
N LYS A 99 -15.55 13.24 -1.70
CA LYS A 99 -14.31 12.44 -1.81
C LYS A 99 -14.45 11.00 -1.34
N ARG A 100 -15.35 10.66 -0.41
CA ARG A 100 -15.51 9.26 0.04
C ARG A 100 -15.93 8.36 -1.12
N VAL A 101 -16.96 8.77 -1.87
CA VAL A 101 -17.42 8.05 -3.06
C VAL A 101 -16.31 7.97 -4.10
N VAL A 102 -15.53 9.05 -4.30
CA VAL A 102 -14.38 9.04 -5.20
C VAL A 102 -13.31 8.03 -4.75
N PHE A 103 -12.95 7.97 -3.47
CA PHE A 103 -11.97 7.00 -2.96
C PHE A 103 -12.48 5.56 -3.06
N ILE A 104 -13.77 5.33 -2.79
CA ILE A 104 -14.40 4.01 -2.98
C ILE A 104 -14.33 3.61 -4.45
N ALA A 105 -14.75 4.48 -5.37
CA ALA A 105 -14.73 4.22 -6.80
C ALA A 105 -13.30 3.99 -7.31
N PHE A 106 -12.34 4.83 -6.90
CA PHE A 106 -10.92 4.68 -7.23
C PHE A 106 -10.37 3.34 -6.74
N THR A 107 -10.71 2.94 -5.52
CA THR A 107 -10.24 1.67 -4.95
C THR A 107 -10.85 0.47 -5.70
N ILE A 108 -12.14 0.53 -6.07
CA ILE A 108 -12.78 -0.51 -6.89
C ILE A 108 -12.08 -0.64 -8.25
N ILE A 109 -11.77 0.50 -8.90
CA ILE A 109 -11.04 0.52 -10.17
C ILE A 109 -9.64 -0.07 -9.98
N ALA A 110 -8.91 0.35 -8.95
CA ALA A 110 -7.56 -0.12 -8.67
C ALA A 110 -7.52 -1.63 -8.37
N VAL A 111 -8.45 -2.15 -7.56
CA VAL A 111 -8.58 -3.59 -7.27
C VAL A 111 -8.89 -4.37 -8.55
N THR A 112 -9.81 -3.88 -9.38
CA THR A 112 -10.15 -4.51 -10.66
C THR A 112 -8.95 -4.55 -11.59
N ALA A 113 -8.22 -3.43 -11.71
CA ALA A 113 -7.00 -3.35 -12.51
C ALA A 113 -5.90 -4.27 -11.96
N ALA A 114 -5.71 -4.33 -10.65
CA ALA A 114 -4.75 -5.20 -10.00
C ALA A 114 -5.05 -6.69 -10.25
N MET A 115 -6.32 -7.10 -10.15
CA MET A 115 -6.76 -8.46 -10.49
C MET A 115 -6.60 -8.77 -11.98
N TRP A 116 -6.85 -7.78 -12.85
CA TRP A 116 -6.62 -7.93 -14.29
C TRP A 116 -5.14 -8.12 -14.61
N ILE A 117 -4.28 -7.25 -14.07
CA ILE A 117 -2.82 -7.35 -14.23
C ILE A 117 -2.32 -8.69 -13.72
N PHE A 118 -2.75 -9.10 -12.53
CA PHE A 118 -2.44 -10.42 -11.98
C PHE A 118 -2.81 -11.51 -12.99
N GLY A 119 -4.07 -11.57 -13.41
CA GLY A 119 -4.58 -12.69 -14.21
C GLY A 119 -3.95 -12.81 -15.59
N TRP A 120 -3.78 -11.69 -16.29
CA TRP A 120 -3.43 -11.69 -17.72
C TRP A 120 -2.03 -11.16 -18.04
N TRP A 121 -1.43 -10.33 -17.19
CA TRP A 121 -0.17 -9.66 -17.48
C TRP A 121 1.01 -10.13 -16.60
N THR A 122 0.76 -11.00 -15.61
CA THR A 122 1.85 -11.63 -14.86
C THR A 122 2.03 -13.09 -15.30
N ASP A 123 3.30 -13.50 -15.39
CA ASP A 123 3.64 -14.91 -15.59
C ASP A 123 3.36 -15.71 -14.31
N ALA A 124 2.90 -16.94 -14.46
CA ALA A 124 2.59 -17.88 -13.38
C ALA A 124 3.75 -18.13 -12.40
N LYS A 125 5.00 -17.94 -12.84
CA LYS A 125 6.21 -18.10 -12.02
C LYS A 125 6.65 -16.82 -11.34
N ASN A 126 6.09 -15.67 -11.71
CA ASN A 126 6.46 -14.36 -11.18
C ASN A 126 5.85 -14.11 -9.78
N ARG A 127 6.33 -14.87 -8.79
CA ARG A 127 5.85 -14.79 -7.40
C ARG A 127 6.05 -13.39 -6.80
N VAL A 128 7.09 -12.67 -7.23
CA VAL A 128 7.36 -11.30 -6.78
C VAL A 128 6.22 -10.37 -7.18
N ALA A 129 5.72 -10.48 -8.43
CA ALA A 129 4.53 -9.74 -8.85
C ALA A 129 3.31 -10.14 -8.03
N HIS A 130 3.09 -11.45 -7.78
CA HIS A 130 1.93 -11.92 -7.03
C HIS A 130 1.92 -11.44 -5.57
N ILE A 131 3.09 -11.39 -4.93
CA ILE A 131 3.26 -10.80 -3.59
C ILE A 131 2.95 -9.30 -3.63
N GLY A 132 3.53 -8.55 -4.57
CA GLY A 132 3.29 -7.12 -4.70
C GLY A 132 1.80 -6.79 -4.93
N ILE A 133 1.12 -7.52 -5.82
CA ILE A 133 -0.31 -7.37 -6.06
C ILE A 133 -1.12 -7.76 -4.82
N GLY A 134 -0.77 -8.85 -4.14
CA GLY A 134 -1.43 -9.28 -2.92
C GLY A 134 -1.40 -8.22 -1.81
N LEU A 135 -0.26 -7.52 -1.64
CA LEU A 135 -0.12 -6.41 -0.70
C LEU A 135 -0.96 -5.20 -1.11
N VAL A 136 -0.96 -4.84 -2.40
CA VAL A 136 -1.81 -3.74 -2.91
C VAL A 136 -3.29 -4.03 -2.70
N LEU A 137 -3.73 -5.26 -2.96
CA LEU A 137 -5.10 -5.70 -2.72
C LEU A 137 -5.44 -5.67 -1.23
N ALA A 138 -4.55 -6.17 -0.37
CA ALA A 138 -4.75 -6.20 1.08
C ALA A 138 -4.92 -4.78 1.64
N GLY A 139 -4.00 -3.87 1.29
CA GLY A 139 -4.07 -2.48 1.72
C GLY A 139 -5.30 -1.78 1.16
N GLY A 140 -5.52 -1.83 -0.16
CA GLY A 140 -6.67 -1.18 -0.78
C GLY A 140 -8.01 -1.66 -0.21
N ILE A 141 -8.18 -2.97 -0.02
CA ILE A 141 -9.43 -3.53 0.54
C ILE A 141 -9.57 -3.24 2.03
N GLY A 142 -8.50 -3.26 2.84
CA GLY A 142 -8.57 -2.89 4.26
C GLY A 142 -9.02 -1.45 4.46
N ASP A 143 -8.54 -0.56 3.60
CA ASP A 143 -8.90 0.86 3.59
C ASP A 143 -10.30 1.13 3.01
N LEU A 144 -10.73 0.32 2.04
CA LEU A 144 -12.10 0.34 1.53
C LEU A 144 -13.09 -0.15 2.59
N TYR A 145 -12.75 -1.21 3.32
CA TYR A 145 -13.58 -1.74 4.41
C TYR A 145 -13.87 -0.64 5.43
N ASP A 146 -12.87 0.09 5.89
CA ASP A 146 -13.07 1.17 6.85
C ASP A 146 -13.99 2.29 6.31
N ARG A 147 -13.80 2.68 5.04
CA ARG A 147 -14.67 3.67 4.40
C ARG A 147 -16.12 3.19 4.27
N LEU A 148 -16.36 1.89 4.16
CA LEU A 148 -17.70 1.32 4.10
C LEU A 148 -18.31 1.11 5.48
N ALA A 149 -17.52 0.64 6.45
CA ALA A 149 -17.98 0.27 7.79
C ALA A 149 -18.04 1.45 8.77
N TYR A 150 -17.13 2.41 8.67
CA TYR A 150 -17.01 3.55 9.60
C TYR A 150 -17.14 4.90 8.90
N GLY A 151 -17.07 4.97 7.57
CA GLY A 151 -17.17 6.23 6.82
C GLY A 151 -15.86 7.02 6.73
N ALA A 152 -14.80 6.59 7.43
CA ALA A 152 -13.45 7.14 7.39
C ALA A 152 -12.42 6.04 7.65
N VAL A 153 -11.17 6.27 7.27
CA VAL A 153 -10.07 5.33 7.52
C VAL A 153 -9.52 5.52 8.93
N ARG A 154 -9.26 4.41 9.63
CA ARG A 154 -8.64 4.40 10.95
C ARG A 154 -7.12 4.44 10.84
N ASP A 155 -6.54 5.59 11.17
CA ASP A 155 -5.09 5.81 11.19
C ASP A 155 -4.57 5.89 12.63
N PHE A 156 -3.37 5.37 12.88
CA PHE A 156 -2.85 5.27 14.24
C PHE A 156 -1.33 5.35 14.39
N LEU A 157 -0.54 5.18 13.31
CA LEU A 157 0.92 5.23 13.35
C LEU A 157 1.41 6.65 13.06
N PHE A 158 2.08 7.28 14.03
CA PHE A 158 2.69 8.60 13.85
C PHE A 158 4.21 8.51 13.95
N MET A 159 4.89 8.60 12.80
CA MET A 159 6.34 8.49 12.73
C MET A 159 7.06 9.82 12.95
N THR A 160 8.21 9.76 13.60
CA THR A 160 9.07 10.91 13.92
C THR A 160 8.33 12.11 14.55
N PRO A 161 7.39 11.91 15.49
CA PRO A 161 6.80 13.02 16.23
C PRO A 161 7.88 13.89 16.87
N ARG A 162 7.75 15.22 16.80
CA ARG A 162 8.70 16.19 17.37
C ARG A 162 10.02 16.29 16.61
N TRP A 163 10.18 15.60 15.49
CA TRP A 163 11.28 15.87 14.56
C TRP A 163 10.79 16.96 13.62
N HIS A 164 11.42 18.13 13.65
CA HIS A 164 10.97 19.26 12.85
C HIS A 164 11.85 19.46 11.61
N LEU A 165 11.24 19.95 10.53
CA LEU A 165 11.95 20.39 9.35
C LEU A 165 12.98 21.48 9.74
N PRO A 166 14.20 21.44 9.16
CA PRO A 166 15.22 22.43 9.48
C PRO A 166 14.84 23.80 8.90
N PHE A 167 15.51 24.85 9.40
CA PHE A 167 15.40 26.23 8.86
C PHE A 167 13.99 26.86 8.92
N GLY A 168 13.10 26.34 9.78
CA GLY A 168 11.74 26.86 9.90
C GLY A 168 10.88 26.59 8.66
N PHE A 169 11.20 25.54 7.89
CA PHE A 169 10.31 25.08 6.83
C PHE A 169 9.04 24.45 7.41
N HIS A 170 7.96 24.58 6.66
CA HIS A 170 6.65 24.04 7.03
C HIS A 170 6.01 23.39 5.80
N TRP A 171 5.27 22.32 6.02
CA TRP A 171 4.44 21.70 4.99
C TRP A 171 3.24 22.59 4.65
N PRO A 172 2.61 22.40 3.46
CA PRO A 172 1.30 22.96 3.19
C PRO A 172 0.32 22.55 4.31
N GLY A 173 -0.31 23.55 4.95
CA GLY A 173 -1.11 23.34 6.17
C GLY A 173 -0.40 23.73 7.47
N GLY A 174 0.86 24.17 7.41
CA GLY A 174 1.55 24.83 8.53
C GLY A 174 2.23 23.89 9.53
N SER A 175 2.30 22.58 9.26
CA SER A 175 3.03 21.66 10.14
C SER A 175 4.54 21.79 9.96
N THR A 176 5.28 21.86 11.06
CA THR A 176 6.75 21.80 11.10
C THR A 176 7.28 20.38 11.20
N GLU A 177 6.44 19.39 11.49
CA GLU A 177 6.87 18.00 11.67
C GLU A 177 7.50 17.46 10.38
N LEU A 178 8.57 16.67 10.51
CA LEU A 178 9.29 16.04 9.41
C LEU A 178 8.35 15.12 8.62
N PHE A 179 7.54 14.36 9.34
CA PHE A 179 6.54 13.47 8.79
C PHE A 179 5.18 13.71 9.48
N PRO A 180 4.36 14.67 9.01
CA PRO A 180 3.10 15.05 9.68
C PRO A 180 1.94 14.07 9.48
N TRP A 181 2.13 13.02 8.67
CA TRP A 181 1.06 12.09 8.31
C TRP A 181 0.95 10.96 9.33
N ILE A 182 -0.27 10.64 9.70
CA ILE A 182 -0.61 9.47 10.51
C ILE A 182 -1.22 8.46 9.54
N PHE A 183 -0.77 7.23 9.63
CA PHE A 183 -1.09 6.18 8.66
C PHE A 183 -1.38 4.86 9.36
N ASN A 184 -1.62 3.81 8.58
CA ASN A 184 -1.94 2.48 9.09
C ASN A 184 -1.19 1.36 8.33
N GLY A 185 -1.52 0.10 8.65
CA GLY A 185 -0.93 -1.06 7.99
C GLY A 185 -1.27 -1.17 6.50
N ALA A 186 -2.49 -0.80 6.10
CA ALA A 186 -2.90 -0.72 4.71
C ALA A 186 -2.04 0.24 3.87
N ASP A 187 -1.71 1.43 4.38
CA ASP A 187 -0.83 2.39 3.69
C ASP A 187 0.57 1.81 3.48
N MET A 188 1.12 1.15 4.50
CA MET A 188 2.42 0.48 4.42
C MET A 188 2.42 -0.62 3.35
N MET A 189 1.37 -1.43 3.30
CA MET A 189 1.23 -2.50 2.31
C MET A 189 1.05 -1.96 0.89
N LEU A 190 0.30 -0.86 0.71
CA LEU A 190 0.18 -0.18 -0.59
C LEU A 190 1.54 0.31 -1.09
N LEU A 191 2.29 1.02 -0.25
CA LEU A 191 3.62 1.54 -0.61
C LEU A 191 4.61 0.41 -0.90
N LEU A 192 4.67 -0.61 -0.03
CA LEU A 192 5.56 -1.75 -0.20
C LEU A 192 5.20 -2.57 -1.45
N GLY A 193 3.92 -2.84 -1.65
CA GLY A 193 3.42 -3.56 -2.81
C GLY A 193 3.73 -2.83 -4.12
N MET A 194 3.50 -1.52 -4.17
CA MET A 194 3.85 -0.68 -5.33
C MET A 194 5.37 -0.67 -5.58
N ALA A 195 6.19 -0.52 -4.54
CA ALA A 195 7.64 -0.56 -4.68
C ALA A 195 8.14 -1.90 -5.23
N ILE A 196 7.62 -3.02 -4.71
CA ILE A 196 7.91 -4.37 -5.22
C ILE A 196 7.56 -4.49 -6.70
N LEU A 197 6.39 -4.01 -7.11
CA LEU A 197 5.94 -4.11 -8.51
C LEU A 197 6.80 -3.26 -9.45
N LEU A 198 7.15 -2.04 -9.06
CA LEU A 198 8.03 -1.17 -9.84
C LEU A 198 9.42 -1.78 -10.03
N ILE A 199 10.02 -2.26 -8.95
CA ILE A 199 11.33 -2.95 -9.00
C ILE A 199 11.23 -4.21 -9.87
N ASN A 200 10.15 -4.98 -9.73
CA ASN A 200 9.95 -6.20 -10.51
C ASN A 200 9.74 -5.92 -12.01
N ALA A 201 9.09 -4.81 -12.36
CA ALA A 201 8.93 -4.37 -13.75
C ALA A 201 10.28 -4.00 -14.36
N GLN A 202 11.08 -3.18 -13.66
CA GLN A 202 12.42 -2.79 -14.11
C GLN A 202 13.36 -3.98 -14.31
N ARG A 203 13.31 -4.97 -13.41
CA ARG A 203 14.14 -6.19 -13.52
C ARG A 203 13.74 -7.05 -14.72
N GLN A 204 12.46 -7.09 -15.07
CA GLN A 204 11.98 -7.83 -16.24
C GLN A 204 12.34 -7.14 -17.56
N GLU A 205 12.48 -5.81 -17.58
CA GLU A 205 12.97 -5.07 -18.75
C GLU A 205 14.50 -5.19 -18.93
N ALA A 206 15.26 -5.23 -17.82
CA ALA A 206 16.72 -5.30 -17.86
C ALA A 206 17.26 -6.66 -18.35
N ALA A 207 16.59 -7.78 -18.03
CA ALA A 207 17.09 -9.12 -18.36
C ALA A 207 17.17 -9.38 -19.89
N PRO A 208 16.14 -9.11 -20.71
CA PRO A 208 16.21 -9.26 -22.16
C PRO A 208 17.25 -8.34 -22.82
N LYS A 209 17.49 -7.15 -22.25
CA LYS A 209 18.45 -6.18 -22.79
C LYS A 209 19.90 -6.62 -22.59
N ALA A 210 20.23 -7.14 -21.40
CA ALA A 210 21.58 -7.63 -21.10
C ALA A 210 21.97 -8.84 -21.96
N GLU A 211 21.02 -9.73 -22.24
CA GLU A 211 21.24 -10.89 -23.14
C GLU A 211 21.53 -10.42 -24.57
N LYS A 212 20.73 -9.48 -25.08
CA LYS A 212 20.90 -8.91 -26.42
C LYS A 212 22.21 -8.12 -26.60
N ASP A 213 22.64 -7.40 -25.57
CA ASP A 213 23.91 -6.66 -25.58
C ASP A 213 25.13 -7.60 -25.50
N SER A 214 24.98 -8.79 -24.89
CA SER A 214 26.05 -9.80 -24.81
C SER A 214 26.25 -10.60 -26.10
N GLU A 215 25.22 -10.73 -26.93
CA GLU A 215 25.29 -11.38 -28.25
C GLU A 215 25.74 -10.43 -29.38
N ALA A 216 25.86 -9.13 -29.10
CA ALA A 216 26.34 -8.17 -30.09
C ALA A 216 27.85 -8.38 -30.35
N PRO A 217 28.28 -8.61 -31.61
CA PRO A 217 29.70 -8.76 -31.91
C PRO A 217 30.47 -7.48 -31.53
N PRO A 218 31.72 -7.60 -31.04
CA PRO A 218 32.50 -6.44 -30.61
C PRO A 218 32.60 -5.44 -31.76
N ALA A 219 32.27 -4.18 -31.47
CA ALA A 219 32.36 -3.09 -32.43
C ALA A 219 33.76 -3.11 -33.05
N SER A 220 33.82 -3.33 -34.36
CA SER A 220 35.06 -3.31 -35.13
C SER A 220 35.71 -1.93 -34.94
N ILE A 221 36.79 -1.89 -34.17
CA ILE A 221 37.67 -0.74 -34.05
C ILE A 221 38.26 -0.53 -35.46
N GLN A 222 37.79 0.50 -36.16
CA GLN A 222 38.44 1.05 -37.35
C GLN A 222 39.37 2.18 -36.95
#